data_AF-A0A7S1MHG5-F1
#
_entry.id   AF-A0A7S1MHG5-F1
#
_cell.length_a   1.000
_cell.length_b   1.000
_cell.length_c   1.000
_cell.angle_alpha   90.00
_cell.angle_beta   90.00
_cell.angle_gamma   90.00
#
_symmetry.space_group_name_H-M   'P 1'
#
loop_
_entity.id
_entity.type
_entity.pdbx_description
1 polymer ?
#
loop_
_entity_poly.entity_id
_entity_poly.type
_entity_poly.pdbx_seq_one_letter_code
_entity_poly.pdbx_strand_id
1 'polypeptide(L)'
;PAVPRICAFDIETTKAPLKFPQPETDQIYMISYMLDHKGFLLVNREIVTEDIEPFEYTPRPEFEGHFEVFNEADEAAVLRRWYDEMKKHKPLVYVTYNGDYFDFPFIQARSEFH
;
A
#
# COMPACT_ATOMS: atom_id res chain seq x y z
N PRO A 1 15.89 25.45 0.57
CA PRO A 1 14.45 25.38 0.92
C PRO A 1 14.13 24.03 1.56
N ALA A 2 13.25 23.98 2.56
CA ALA A 2 12.79 22.70 3.09
C ALA A 2 11.87 22.02 2.06
N VAL A 3 12.17 20.77 1.70
CA VAL A 3 11.33 19.95 0.82
C VAL A 3 10.64 18.92 1.72
N PRO A 4 9.29 18.93 1.82
CA PRO A 4 8.59 17.95 2.63
C PRO A 4 8.73 16.57 1.99
N ARG A 5 8.85 15.53 2.83
CA ARG A 5 8.74 14.16 2.37
C ARG A 5 7.27 13.85 2.07
N ILE A 6 7.02 13.37 0.86
CA ILE A 6 5.68 13.05 0.36
C ILE A 6 5.58 11.53 0.24
N CYS A 7 4.50 10.97 0.78
CA CYS A 7 4.11 9.58 0.59
C CYS A 7 2.83 9.55 -0.25
N ALA A 8 2.92 9.10 -1.50
CA ALA A 8 1.74 8.78 -2.28
C ALA A 8 1.46 7.28 -2.15
N PHE A 9 0.24 6.87 -1.80
CA PHE A 9 -0.08 5.45 -1.66
C PHE A 9 -1.49 5.13 -2.17
N ASP A 10 -1.71 3.85 -2.44
CA ASP A 10 -2.96 3.26 -2.93
C ASP A 10 -3.04 1.80 -2.44
N ILE A 11 -4.24 1.34 -2.07
CA ILE A 11 -4.46 -0.05 -1.62
C ILE A 11 -5.26 -0.88 -2.61
N GLU A 12 -4.96 -2.17 -2.61
CA GLU A 12 -5.75 -3.16 -3.34
C GLU A 12 -6.38 -4.15 -2.36
N THR A 13 -7.68 -4.36 -2.50
CA THR A 13 -8.47 -5.20 -1.59
C THR A 13 -9.18 -6.32 -2.33
N THR A 14 -9.44 -7.44 -1.64
CA THR A 14 -10.38 -8.42 -2.17
C THR A 14 -11.76 -7.79 -2.30
N LYS A 15 -12.61 -8.45 -3.09
CA LYS A 15 -14.04 -8.13 -3.14
C LYS A 15 -14.84 -9.34 -3.58
N ALA A 16 -16.05 -9.44 -3.05
CA ALA A 16 -17.02 -10.38 -3.59
C ALA A 16 -17.37 -10.07 -5.07
N PRO A 17 -17.67 -11.08 -5.90
CA PRO A 17 -18.11 -10.87 -7.28
C PRO A 17 -19.32 -9.93 -7.35
N LEU A 18 -19.26 -8.95 -8.28
CA LEU A 18 -20.31 -7.96 -8.54
C LEU A 18 -20.70 -7.06 -7.34
N LYS A 19 -19.86 -7.00 -6.29
CA LYS A 19 -20.04 -6.11 -5.14
C LYS A 19 -18.88 -5.13 -5.00
N PHE A 20 -19.11 -4.08 -4.22
CA PHE A 20 -18.05 -3.23 -3.70
C PHE A 20 -17.30 -3.93 -2.56
N PRO A 21 -16.00 -3.62 -2.35
CA PRO A 21 -15.25 -4.13 -1.20
C PRO A 21 -15.87 -3.70 0.13
N GLN A 22 -15.84 -4.58 1.13
CA GLN A 22 -16.33 -4.33 2.48
C GLN A 22 -15.27 -4.70 3.53
N PRO A 23 -14.77 -3.76 4.34
CA PRO A 23 -13.65 -4.02 5.25
C PRO A 23 -13.96 -5.04 6.35
N GLU A 24 -15.24 -5.32 6.61
CA GLU A 24 -15.67 -6.33 7.59
C GLU A 24 -15.40 -7.76 7.10
N THR A 25 -15.34 -7.97 5.78
CA THR A 25 -15.22 -9.31 5.18
C THR A 25 -14.06 -9.45 4.20
N ASP A 26 -13.68 -8.36 3.53
CA ASP A 26 -12.60 -8.32 2.56
C ASP A 26 -11.28 -7.94 3.23
N GLN A 27 -10.18 -8.28 2.55
CA GLN A 27 -8.82 -8.07 3.05
C GLN A 27 -8.01 -7.21 2.10
N ILE A 28 -7.04 -6.47 2.64
CA ILE A 28 -5.99 -5.81 1.88
C ILE A 28 -5.01 -6.89 1.40
N TYR A 29 -4.77 -6.93 0.09
CA TYR A 29 -3.79 -7.85 -0.49
C TYR A 29 -2.55 -7.16 -1.04
N MET A 30 -2.61 -5.86 -1.34
CA MET A 30 -1.43 -5.05 -1.62
C MET A 30 -1.57 -3.62 -1.09
N ILE A 31 -0.43 -3.02 -0.73
CA ILE A 31 -0.31 -1.57 -0.52
C ILE A 31 0.87 -1.10 -1.37
N SER A 32 0.61 -0.26 -2.36
CA SER A 32 1.66 0.37 -3.16
C SER A 32 1.91 1.78 -2.64
N TYR A 33 3.18 2.18 -2.53
CA TYR A 33 3.50 3.55 -2.12
C TYR A 33 4.81 4.06 -2.72
N MET A 34 4.86 5.37 -2.93
CA MET A 34 6.01 6.12 -3.41
C MET A 34 6.50 7.06 -2.31
N LEU A 35 7.76 6.94 -1.94
CA LEU A 35 8.46 7.86 -1.02
C LEU A 35 9.68 8.44 -1.71
N ASP A 36 9.74 9.77 -1.84
CA ASP A 36 10.89 10.48 -2.42
C ASP A 36 11.37 9.87 -3.75
N HIS A 37 10.44 9.57 -4.68
CA HIS A 37 10.68 8.94 -5.99
C HIS A 37 11.08 7.46 -5.98
N LYS A 38 11.07 6.79 -4.82
CA LYS A 38 11.26 5.34 -4.72
C LYS A 38 9.92 4.65 -4.52
N GLY A 39 9.65 3.64 -5.35
CA GLY A 39 8.45 2.80 -5.25
C GLY A 39 8.65 1.64 -4.29
N PHE A 40 7.57 1.28 -3.64
CA PHE A 40 7.48 0.15 -2.73
C PHE A 40 6.15 -0.56 -2.92
N LEU A 41 6.14 -1.89 -2.77
CA LEU A 41 4.95 -2.71 -2.84
C LEU A 41 4.94 -3.69 -1.67
N LEU A 42 3.91 -3.59 -0.82
CA LEU A 42 3.64 -4.59 0.21
C LEU A 42 2.66 -5.61 -0.37
N VAL A 43 2.91 -6.90 -0.13
CA VAL A 43 2.12 -7.99 -0.69
C VAL A 43 1.70 -8.96 0.41
N ASN A 44 0.41 -9.25 0.50
CA ASN A 44 -0.14 -10.29 1.37
C ASN A 44 -0.08 -11.66 0.67
N ARG A 45 0.73 -12.57 1.22
CA ARG A 45 0.93 -13.93 0.67
C ARG A 45 -0.18 -14.93 1.02
N GLU A 46 -1.15 -14.55 1.85
CA GLU A 46 -2.39 -15.36 2.02
C GLU A 46 -3.27 -15.32 0.76
N ILE A 47 -3.17 -14.26 -0.03
CA ILE A 47 -4.05 -14.00 -1.19
C ILE A 47 -3.26 -14.10 -2.50
N VAL A 48 -2.12 -13.41 -2.58
CA VAL A 48 -1.21 -13.58 -3.71
C VAL A 48 -0.53 -14.92 -3.55
N THR A 49 -0.42 -15.74 -4.60
CA THR A 49 0.07 -17.13 -4.47
C THR A 49 1.56 -17.30 -4.70
N GLU A 50 2.22 -16.36 -5.36
CA GLU A 50 3.67 -16.35 -5.61
C GLU A 50 4.34 -15.05 -5.16
N ASP A 51 5.60 -15.15 -4.72
CA ASP A 51 6.39 -13.99 -4.33
C ASP A 51 6.57 -13.08 -5.54
N ILE A 52 6.37 -11.78 -5.34
CA ILE A 52 6.62 -10.79 -6.38
C ILE A 52 8.05 -10.29 -6.23
N GLU A 53 8.83 -10.43 -7.30
CA GLU A 53 10.19 -9.91 -7.38
C GLU A 53 10.19 -8.38 -7.61
N PRO A 54 11.23 -7.65 -7.16
CA PRO A 54 11.41 -6.24 -7.50
C PRO A 54 11.33 -5.98 -9.00
N PHE A 55 10.67 -4.89 -9.39
CA PHE A 55 10.40 -4.59 -10.79
C PHE A 55 10.44 -3.08 -11.08
N GLU A 56 10.36 -2.74 -12.36
CA GLU A 56 10.28 -1.37 -12.84
C GLU A 56 8.98 -1.14 -13.62
N TYR A 57 8.30 -0.05 -13.31
CA TYR A 57 7.19 0.49 -14.07
C TYR A 57 7.42 1.98 -14.33
N THR A 58 8.02 2.29 -15.46
CA THR A 58 8.34 3.65 -15.91
C THR A 58 7.47 3.98 -17.13
N PRO A 59 6.23 4.47 -16.96
CA PRO A 59 5.31 4.70 -18.09
C PRO A 59 5.79 5.84 -19.01
N ARG A 60 6.61 6.76 -18.48
CA ARG A 60 7.32 7.80 -19.24
C ARG A 60 8.66 8.10 -18.58
N PRO A 61 9.66 8.63 -19.31
CA PRO A 61 10.98 8.95 -18.74
C PRO A 61 10.92 9.90 -17.54
N GLU A 62 9.96 10.84 -17.50
CA GLU A 62 9.76 11.74 -16.37
C GLU A 62 9.09 11.10 -15.13
N PHE A 63 8.62 9.85 -15.24
CA PHE A 63 7.91 9.11 -14.21
C PHE A 63 8.60 7.77 -13.92
N GLU A 64 9.87 7.83 -13.51
CA GLU A 64 10.62 6.64 -13.06
C GLU A 64 9.92 5.96 -11.88
N GLY A 65 9.81 4.63 -11.94
CA GLY A 65 9.11 3.83 -10.95
C GLY A 65 9.80 2.50 -10.69
N HIS A 66 10.87 2.52 -9.90
CA HIS A 66 11.52 1.30 -9.42
C HIS A 66 10.88 0.87 -8.09
N PHE A 67 10.35 -0.36 -8.05
CA PHE A 67 9.63 -0.90 -6.91
C PHE A 67 10.44 -1.96 -6.17
N GLU A 68 10.74 -1.67 -4.90
CA GLU A 68 11.16 -2.68 -3.94
C GLU A 68 9.90 -3.38 -3.39
N VAL A 69 9.96 -4.70 -3.23
CA VAL A 69 8.78 -5.50 -2.89
C VAL A 69 9.00 -6.21 -1.56
N PHE A 70 7.97 -6.16 -0.71
CA PHE A 70 7.93 -6.85 0.57
C PHE A 70 6.79 -7.88 0.54
N ASN A 71 7.16 -9.15 0.40
CA ASN A 71 6.25 -10.29 0.46
C ASN A 71 6.03 -10.69 1.92
N GLU A 72 4.93 -10.24 2.52
CA GLU A 72 4.61 -10.47 3.93
C GLU A 72 3.65 -11.66 4.09
N ALA A 73 3.81 -12.42 5.17
CA ALA A 73 3.13 -13.71 5.33
C ALA A 73 1.59 -13.61 5.34
N ASP A 74 1.04 -12.53 5.89
CA ASP A 74 -0.40 -12.31 6.10
C ASP A 74 -0.77 -10.81 6.07
N GLU A 75 -2.06 -10.50 6.11
CA GLU A 75 -2.56 -9.10 6.12
C GLU A 75 -2.05 -8.30 7.34
N ALA A 76 -1.94 -8.94 8.50
CA ALA A 76 -1.47 -8.28 9.72
C ALA A 76 0.00 -7.84 9.60
N ALA A 77 0.85 -8.67 8.98
CA ALA A 77 2.24 -8.35 8.69
C ALA A 77 2.35 -7.20 7.66
N VAL A 78 1.50 -7.17 6.63
CA VAL A 78 1.40 -6.03 5.69
C VAL A 78 1.09 -4.73 6.43
N LEU A 79 0.07 -4.74 7.29
CA LEU A 79 -0.32 -3.54 8.05
C LEU A 79 0.78 -3.09 9.02
N ARG A 80 1.42 -4.02 9.74
CA ARG A 80 2.56 -3.70 10.61
C ARG A 80 3.71 -3.08 9.82
N ARG A 81 4.09 -3.66 8.68
CA ARG A 81 5.12 -3.14 7.78
C ARG A 81 4.78 -1.72 7.32
N TRP A 82 3.56 -1.49 6.87
CA TRP A 82 3.07 -0.17 6.47
C TRP A 82 3.32 0.87 7.59
N TYR A 83 2.86 0.58 8.81
CA TYR A 83 3.05 1.49 9.94
C TYR A 83 4.51 1.69 10.33
N ASP A 84 5.33 0.65 10.27
CA ASP A 84 6.76 0.75 10.59
C ASP A 84 7.50 1.61 9.56
N GLU A 85 7.19 1.47 8.27
CA GLU A 85 7.75 2.32 7.22
C GLU A 85 7.29 3.78 7.38
N MET A 86 6.02 4.03 7.72
CA MET A 86 5.54 5.39 7.99
C MET A 86 6.19 6.02 9.23
N LYS A 87 6.42 5.24 10.30
CA LYS A 87 7.14 5.71 11.51
C LYS A 87 8.62 5.98 11.25
N LYS A 88 9.26 5.14 10.44
CA LYS A 88 10.67 5.24 10.04
C LYS A 88 10.90 6.46 9.13
N HIS A 89 10.07 6.60 8.11
CA HIS A 89 10.23 7.64 7.09
C HIS A 89 9.58 8.96 7.48
N LYS A 90 8.57 8.99 8.35
CA LYS A 90 7.92 10.22 8.84
C LYS A 90 7.53 11.19 7.70
N PRO A 91 6.79 10.73 6.68
CA PRO A 91 6.31 11.64 5.64
C PRO A 91 5.41 12.71 6.26
N LEU A 92 5.52 13.93 5.74
CA LEU A 92 4.74 15.09 6.20
C LEU A 92 3.45 15.26 5.40
N VAL A 93 3.43 14.74 4.17
CA VAL A 93 2.30 14.82 3.26
C VAL A 93 1.96 13.40 2.81
N TYR A 94 0.69 13.03 2.96
CA TYR A 94 0.13 11.81 2.41
C TYR A 94 -0.76 12.17 1.23
N VAL A 95 -0.62 11.45 0.13
CA VAL A 95 -1.38 11.65 -1.10
C VAL A 95 -2.03 10.33 -1.48
N THR A 96 -3.32 10.38 -1.79
CA THR A 96 -4.14 9.24 -2.21
C THR A 96 -5.14 9.72 -3.26
N TYR A 97 -5.75 8.80 -4.00
CA TYR A 97 -6.90 9.12 -4.84
C TYR A 97 -8.18 8.57 -4.22
N ASN A 98 -9.09 9.44 -3.78
CA ASN A 98 -10.32 9.05 -3.07
C ASN A 98 -10.09 8.36 -1.69
N GLY A 99 -8.91 8.52 -1.09
CA GLY A 99 -8.53 7.80 0.14
C GLY A 99 -9.34 8.13 1.39
N ASP A 100 -9.93 9.33 1.48
CA ASP A 100 -10.82 9.67 2.60
C ASP A 100 -12.10 8.79 2.63
N TYR A 101 -12.55 8.30 1.47
CA TYR A 101 -13.75 7.49 1.35
C TYR A 101 -13.49 5.99 1.20
N PHE A 102 -12.25 5.60 0.89
CA PHE A 102 -11.90 4.22 0.65
C PHE A 102 -10.64 3.80 1.44
N ASP A 103 -9.46 4.24 1.02
CA ASP A 103 -8.18 3.74 1.54
C ASP A 103 -8.03 3.86 3.06
N PHE A 104 -8.21 5.07 3.62
CA PHE A 104 -8.02 5.29 5.05
C PHE A 104 -9.06 4.55 5.91
N PRO A 105 -10.38 4.64 5.64
CA PRO A 105 -11.37 3.86 6.37
C PRO A 105 -11.12 2.35 6.29
N PHE A 106 -10.72 1.84 5.13
CA PHE A 106 -10.45 0.41 4.96
C PHE A 106 -9.22 -0.03 5.76
N ILE A 107 -8.10 0.69 5.66
CA ILE A 107 -6.90 0.43 6.47
C ILE A 107 -7.23 0.49 7.96
N GLN A 108 -8.01 1.49 8.41
CA GLN A 108 -8.40 1.61 9.81
C GLN A 108 -9.19 0.40 10.28
N ALA A 109 -10.27 0.03 9.57
CA ALA A 109 -11.12 -1.09 9.95
C ALA A 109 -10.36 -2.42 9.96
N ARG A 110 -9.49 -2.66 8.98
CA ARG A 110 -8.62 -3.86 8.98
C ARG A 110 -7.60 -3.82 10.12
N SER A 111 -7.10 -2.64 10.50
CA SER A 111 -6.18 -2.50 11.63
C SER A 111 -6.85 -2.68 12.99
N GLU A 112 -8.14 -2.35 13.11
CA GLU A 112 -8.93 -2.62 14.33
C GLU A 112 -9.34 -4.09 14.46
N PHE A 113 -9.42 -4.81 13.33
CA PHE A 113 -9.72 -6.24 13.30
C PHE A 113 -8.54 -7.09 13.81
N HIS A 114 -7.29 -6.67 13.59
CA HIS A 114 -6.06 -7.38 13.97
C HIS A 114 -5.47 -6.90 15.30
#